data_AF-A0A2E1KN88-F1
#
_entry.id   AF-A0A2E1KN88-F1
#
_cell.length_a   1.000
_cell.length_b   1.000
_cell.length_c   1.000
_cell.angle_alpha   90.00
_cell.angle_beta   90.00
_cell.angle_gamma   90.00
#
_symmetry.space_group_name_H-M   'P 1'
#
loop_
_entity.id
_entity.type
_entity.pdbx_description
1 polymer ?
#
loop_
_entity_poly.entity_id
_entity_poly.type
_entity_poly.pdbx_seq_one_letter_code
_entity_poly.pdbx_strand_id
1 'polypeptide(L)'
;MDSTRFAFDDGHRVAMGDSKMKIQVKLMGVLKEKTPVDGQLQLPESATVATALETLEITADNVQVLTINGSMMRNHGKALCEGDQLTVIPPVGGG
;
A
#
# COMPACT_ATOMS: atom_id res chain seq x y z
N MET A 1 10.04 -16.36 -14.95
CA MET A 1 10.91 -15.31 -15.52
C MET A 1 10.96 -14.22 -14.48
N ASP A 2 11.88 -14.37 -13.54
CA ASP A 2 12.08 -13.46 -12.42
C ASP A 2 12.75 -12.19 -12.92
N SER A 3 11.97 -11.12 -13.04
CA SER A 3 12.43 -9.79 -13.46
C SER A 3 13.10 -9.05 -12.29
N THR A 4 14.18 -9.61 -11.75
CA THR A 4 15.01 -8.88 -10.78
C THR A 4 15.91 -7.90 -11.53
N ARG A 5 15.69 -6.61 -11.34
CA ARG A 5 16.46 -5.54 -11.98
C ARG A 5 17.76 -5.34 -11.19
N PHE A 6 18.91 -5.43 -11.84
CA PHE A 6 20.20 -5.18 -11.19
C PHE A 6 20.69 -3.77 -11.52
N ALA A 7 21.17 -3.03 -10.52
CA ALA A 7 21.91 -1.78 -10.72
C ALA A 7 23.39 -2.00 -10.42
N PHE A 8 24.26 -1.29 -11.13
CA PHE A 8 25.71 -1.35 -10.95
C PHE A 8 26.14 -0.18 -10.06
N ASP A 9 26.55 -0.49 -8.83
CA ASP A 9 27.24 0.46 -7.93
C ASP A 9 28.52 -0.22 -7.43
N ASP A 10 29.66 0.43 -7.63
CA ASP A 10 31.00 0.07 -7.14
C ASP A 10 31.38 -1.44 -7.20
N GLY A 11 31.27 -2.07 -8.37
CA GLY A 11 31.85 -3.41 -8.62
C GLY A 11 31.24 -4.59 -7.85
N HIS A 12 30.23 -4.38 -6.99
CA HIS A 12 29.45 -5.42 -6.34
C HIS A 12 28.12 -5.62 -7.06
N ARG A 13 27.80 -6.88 -7.40
CA ARG A 13 26.48 -7.25 -7.90
C ARG A 13 25.49 -7.19 -6.74
N VAL A 14 24.88 -6.03 -6.50
CA VAL A 14 23.73 -5.95 -5.60
C VAL A 14 22.51 -6.45 -6.36
N ALA A 15 21.93 -7.55 -5.90
CA ALA A 15 20.54 -7.83 -6.26
C ALA A 15 19.73 -6.66 -5.68
N MET A 16 19.08 -5.85 -6.52
CA MET A 16 17.92 -5.14 -6.02
C MET A 16 16.85 -6.20 -5.82
N GLY A 17 16.96 -6.93 -4.70
CA GLY A 17 15.78 -7.48 -4.10
C GLY A 17 14.95 -6.27 -3.76
N ASP A 18 13.92 -5.99 -4.55
CA ASP A 18 12.74 -5.34 -4.02
C ASP A 18 12.28 -6.23 -2.87
N SER A 19 12.85 -6.07 -1.67
CA SER A 19 12.33 -6.74 -0.51
C SER A 19 10.89 -6.27 -0.42
N LYS A 20 9.98 -7.23 -0.62
CA LYS A 20 8.56 -6.99 -0.69
C LYS A 20 7.99 -7.30 0.68
N MET A 21 7.37 -6.32 1.31
CA MET A 21 6.51 -6.58 2.46
C MET A 21 5.09 -6.89 1.99
N LYS A 22 4.34 -7.60 2.83
CA LYS A 22 2.90 -7.81 2.63
C LYS A 22 2.14 -7.12 3.75
N ILE A 23 1.09 -6.39 3.36
CA ILE A 23 0.14 -5.78 4.29
C ILE A 23 -1.25 -6.35 4.04
N GLN A 24 -2.12 -6.26 5.05
CA GLN A 24 -3.54 -6.53 4.91
C GLN A 24 -4.26 -5.24 4.50
N VAL A 25 -5.17 -5.34 3.54
CA VAL A 25 -5.95 -4.23 3.01
C VAL A 25 -7.44 -4.50 3.18
N LYS A 26 -8.13 -3.55 3.80
CA LYS A 26 -9.57 -3.55 3.97
C LYS A 26 -10.16 -2.30 3.35
N LEU A 27 -10.71 -2.43 2.15
CA LEU A 27 -11.42 -1.34 1.48
C LEU A 27 -12.92 -1.42 1.78
N MET A 28 -13.57 -0.27 1.94
CA MET A 28 -15.00 -0.17 2.24
C MET A 28 -15.77 0.58 1.16
N GLY A 29 -17.10 0.45 1.18
CA GLY A 29 -18.00 1.13 0.24
C GLY A 29 -17.64 0.85 -1.23
N VAL A 30 -17.61 1.92 -2.02
CA VAL A 30 -17.25 1.89 -3.46
C VAL A 30 -15.81 1.44 -3.73
N LEU A 31 -14.92 1.46 -2.73
CA LEU A 31 -13.54 1.00 -2.90
C LEU A 31 -13.40 -0.51 -2.78
N LYS A 32 -14.44 -1.24 -2.33
CA LYS A 32 -14.36 -2.70 -2.12
C LYS A 32 -13.94 -3.46 -3.38
N GLU A 33 -14.35 -3.00 -4.56
CA GLU A 33 -14.03 -3.63 -5.85
C GLU A 33 -12.51 -3.63 -6.15
N LYS A 34 -11.75 -2.71 -5.54
CA LYS A 34 -10.29 -2.60 -5.68
C LYS A 34 -9.53 -3.48 -4.68
N THR A 35 -10.22 -4.27 -3.87
CA THR A 35 -9.56 -5.12 -2.87
C THR A 35 -8.88 -6.29 -3.58
N PRO A 36 -7.58 -6.56 -3.32
CA PRO A 36 -6.92 -7.76 -3.84
C PRO A 36 -7.67 -9.03 -3.43
N VAL A 37 -7.58 -10.08 -4.24
CA VAL A 37 -8.34 -11.34 -4.04
C VAL A 37 -8.12 -11.96 -2.66
N ASP A 38 -6.89 -11.90 -2.14
CA ASP A 38 -6.54 -12.42 -0.80
C ASP A 38 -6.64 -11.35 0.32
N GLY A 39 -7.07 -10.13 -0.02
CA GLY A 39 -7.00 -8.98 0.89
C GLY A 39 -5.58 -8.50 1.18
N GLN A 40 -4.55 -9.14 0.63
CA GLN A 40 -3.15 -8.77 0.83
C GLN A 40 -2.62 -7.90 -0.31
N LEU A 41 -1.85 -6.87 0.03
CA LEU A 41 -1.13 -6.03 -0.92
C LEU A 41 0.37 -6.18 -0.71
N GLN A 42 1.08 -6.47 -1.80
CA GLN A 42 2.53 -6.61 -1.80
C GLN A 42 3.19 -5.28 -2.20
N LEU A 43 4.05 -4.74 -1.36
CA LEU A 43 4.67 -3.43 -1.51
C LEU A 43 6.18 -3.51 -1.27
N PRO A 44 6.99 -2.56 -1.78
CA PRO A 44 8.38 -2.40 -1.34
C PRO A 44 8.48 -2.19 0.17
N GLU A 45 9.55 -2.66 0.83
CA GLU A 45 9.77 -2.47 2.27
C GLU A 45 9.77 -1.01 2.75
N SER A 46 10.10 -0.07 1.87
CA SER A 46 10.06 1.38 2.17
C SER A 46 8.77 2.06 1.72
N ALA A 47 7.72 1.29 1.40
CA ALA A 47 6.48 1.86 0.91
C ALA A 47 5.74 2.63 2.00
N THR A 48 5.03 3.67 1.55
CA THR A 48 4.19 4.50 2.40
C THR A 48 2.72 4.24 2.13
N VAL A 49 1.85 4.83 2.95
CA VAL A 49 0.41 4.84 2.69
C VAL A 49 0.10 5.38 1.29
N ALA A 50 0.77 6.44 0.84
CA ALA A 50 0.59 6.99 -0.50
C ALA A 50 0.90 5.95 -1.58
N THR A 51 2.03 5.25 -1.46
CA THR A 51 2.41 4.16 -2.37
C THR A 51 1.36 3.04 -2.41
N ALA A 52 0.79 2.70 -1.26
CA ALA A 52 -0.28 1.69 -1.18
C ALA A 52 -1.55 2.15 -1.91
N LEU A 53 -1.97 3.40 -1.69
CA LEU A 53 -3.13 3.99 -2.37
C LEU A 53 -2.93 4.06 -3.88
N GLU A 54 -1.75 4.48 -4.34
CA GLU A 54 -1.38 4.51 -5.77
C GLU A 54 -1.42 3.11 -6.39
N THR A 55 -0.90 2.10 -5.69
CA THR A 55 -0.92 0.70 -6.17
C THR A 55 -2.34 0.14 -6.28
N LEU A 56 -3.25 0.61 -5.43
CA LEU A 56 -4.68 0.27 -5.46
C LEU A 56 -5.48 1.17 -6.41
N GLU A 57 -4.85 2.10 -7.11
CA GLU A 57 -5.49 3.09 -7.98
C GLU A 57 -6.55 3.93 -7.23
N ILE A 58 -6.23 4.32 -5.99
CA ILE A 58 -7.08 5.15 -5.11
C ILE A 58 -6.41 6.52 -4.97
N THR A 59 -7.12 7.56 -5.38
CA THR A 59 -6.67 8.94 -5.16
C THR A 59 -7.01 9.40 -3.73
N ALA A 60 -6.21 10.31 -3.18
CA ALA A 60 -6.44 10.84 -1.82
C ALA A 60 -7.82 11.51 -1.65
N ASP A 61 -8.39 12.08 -2.73
CA ASP A 61 -9.73 12.68 -2.73
C ASP A 61 -10.85 11.66 -2.48
N ASN A 62 -10.62 10.40 -2.86
CA ASN A 62 -11.53 9.29 -2.61
C ASN A 62 -11.33 8.64 -1.22
N VAL A 63 -10.59 9.27 -0.31
CA VAL A 63 -10.32 8.76 1.03
C VAL A 63 -10.85 9.73 2.08
N GLN A 64 -11.88 9.32 2.82
CA GLN A 64 -12.41 10.08 3.96
C GLN A 64 -11.76 9.65 5.28
N VAL A 65 -11.58 8.35 5.48
CA VAL A 65 -10.94 7.79 6.67
C VAL A 65 -9.87 6.80 6.24
N LEU A 66 -8.71 6.91 6.88
CA LEU A 66 -7.61 5.99 6.74
C LEU A 66 -7.13 5.56 8.13
N THR A 67 -6.95 4.26 8.33
CA THR A 67 -6.39 3.72 9.58
C THR A 67 -5.31 2.69 9.30
N ILE A 68 -4.28 2.67 10.15
CA ILE A 68 -3.30 1.58 10.20
C ILE A 68 -3.45 0.91 11.56
N ASN A 69 -3.68 -0.41 11.58
CA ASN A 69 -3.86 -1.20 12.81
C ASN A 69 -4.93 -0.59 13.75
N GLY A 70 -6.03 -0.09 13.17
CA GLY A 70 -7.12 0.56 13.90
C GLY A 70 -6.86 2.00 14.36
N SER A 71 -5.64 2.51 14.18
CA SER A 71 -5.29 3.90 14.54
C SER A 71 -5.52 4.83 13.36
N MET A 72 -6.27 5.92 13.58
CA MET A 72 -6.58 6.89 12.53
C MET A 72 -5.35 7.67 12.10
N MET A 73 -5.16 7.75 10.78
CA MET A 73 -4.00 8.38 10.16
C MET A 73 -4.42 9.63 9.40
N ARG A 74 -3.67 10.72 9.61
CA ARG A 74 -3.82 11.97 8.85
C ARG A 74 -2.72 12.18 7.81
N ASN A 75 -1.60 11.47 7.94
CA ASN A 75 -0.43 11.63 7.08
C ASN A 75 -0.27 10.42 6.15
N HIS A 76 -0.40 10.65 4.84
CA HIS A 76 -0.22 9.61 3.80
C HIS A 76 1.25 9.30 3.49
N GLY A 77 2.20 10.11 3.99
CA GLY A 77 3.63 9.82 3.89
C GLY A 77 4.14 8.86 4.97
N LYS A 78 3.27 8.34 5.85
CA LYS A 78 3.68 7.37 6.87
C LYS A 78 4.14 6.07 6.20
N ALA A 79 5.33 5.59 6.60
CA ALA A 79 5.84 4.28 6.22
C ALA A 79 4.96 3.17 6.79
N LEU A 80 4.72 2.16 5.97
CA LEU A 80 4.04 0.93 6.33
C LEU A 80 5.07 -0.13 6.73
N CYS A 81 4.65 -1.07 7.58
CA CYS A 81 5.46 -2.22 7.96
C CYS A 81 4.79 -3.52 7.53
N GLU A 82 5.58 -4.59 7.42
CA GLU A 82 5.04 -5.92 7.15
C GLU A 82 3.98 -6.31 8.19
N GLY A 83 2.87 -6.87 7.71
CA GLY A 83 1.75 -7.30 8.53
C GLY A 83 0.79 -6.19 8.94
N ASP A 84 1.06 -4.92 8.62
CA ASP A 84 0.13 -3.82 8.91
C ASP A 84 -1.24 -4.07 8.28
N GLN A 85 -2.30 -3.64 8.96
CA GLN A 85 -3.65 -3.60 8.41
C GLN A 85 -4.02 -2.17 8.02
N LEU A 86 -4.04 -1.91 6.72
CA LEU A 86 -4.53 -0.67 6.14
C LEU A 86 -6.06 -0.76 5.91
N THR A 87 -6.82 0.13 6.51
CA THR A 87 -8.25 0.28 6.21
C THR A 87 -8.50 1.63 5.56
N VAL A 88 -9.25 1.64 4.45
CA VAL A 88 -9.58 2.84 3.68
C VAL A 88 -11.10 2.90 3.50
N ILE A 89 -11.68 4.03 3.88
CA ILE A 89 -13.11 4.30 3.79
C ILE A 89 -13.30 5.52 2.88
N PRO A 90 -14.07 5.40 1.79
CA PRO A 90 -14.35 6.54 0.91
C PRO A 90 -15.30 7.54 1.57
N PRO A 91 -15.40 8.77 1.03
CA PRO A 91 -16.47 9.70 1.36
C PRO A 91 -17.83 9.02 1.34
N VAL A 92 -18.61 9.18 2.41
CA VAL A 92 -20.02 8.80 2.39
C VAL A 92 -20.78 9.83 1.55
N GLY A 93 -21.33 9.41 0.41
CA GLY A 93 -22.30 10.21 -0.31
C GLY A 93 -23.56 10.34 0.55
N GLY A 94 -23.89 11.57 0.96
CA GLY A 94 -25.25 11.86 1.39
C GLY A 94 -26.18 11.60 0.21
N GLY A 95 -27.22 10.79 0.41
CA GLY A 95 -28.25 10.56 -0.60
C GLY A 95 -28.91 11.85 -1.07
#